data_AF-A0A4Z0N594-F1
#
_entry.id   AF-A0A4Z0N594-F1
#
_cell.length_a   1.000
_cell.length_b   1.000
_cell.length_c   1.000
_cell.angle_alpha   90.00
_cell.angle_beta   90.00
_cell.angle_gamma   90.00
#
_symmetry.space_group_name_H-M   'P 1'
#
loop_
_entity.id
_entity.type
_entity.pdbx_description
1 polymer ?
#
loop_
_entity_poly.entity_id
_entity_poly.type
_entity_poly.pdbx_seq_one_letter_code
_entity_poly.pdbx_strand_id
1 'polypeptide(L)'
;MRKSLLCGRTFTASLLVSASALLSIPVASADTEVPGPAPDPVPVNAAAAPSLDAPPADAAPSSAVPDACKQFGMALDHAASYYEDFAYDSAGSGNSVNYDDPNVANANVFGRTALRESAAAAMSAASTPGLPNDVASPMRSWSLHAAKLLVIMGIRGGGDSLNSTADDMNTDANNAQMACALNGARA
;
A
#
# COMPACT_ATOMS: atom_id res chain seq x y z
N MET A 1 -19.74 48.86 44.68
CA MET A 1 -18.69 48.20 45.49
C MET A 1 -17.97 47.19 44.62
N ARG A 2 -16.63 47.23 44.63
CA ARG A 2 -15.71 46.30 43.93
C ARG A 2 -15.74 44.92 44.60
N LYS A 3 -15.46 43.86 43.82
CA LYS A 3 -14.36 42.91 44.08
C LYS A 3 -14.06 42.09 42.82
N SER A 4 -12.87 42.32 42.26
CA SER A 4 -12.18 41.49 41.28
C SER A 4 -11.30 40.48 42.00
N LEU A 5 -11.22 39.23 41.52
CA LEU A 5 -10.17 38.24 41.82
C LEU A 5 -10.02 37.39 40.54
N LEU A 6 -9.05 37.66 39.66
CA LEU A 6 -7.69 37.07 39.59
C LEU A 6 -7.70 35.53 39.66
N CYS A 7 -7.42 34.83 38.55
CA CYS A 7 -6.09 34.54 37.97
C CYS A 7 -5.51 33.23 38.52
N GLY A 8 -5.33 32.25 37.64
CA GLY A 8 -4.68 30.97 37.94
C GLY A 8 -4.52 30.11 36.70
N ARG A 9 -3.68 30.55 35.76
CA ARG A 9 -3.20 29.71 34.63
C ARG A 9 -2.06 28.85 35.17
N THR A 10 -2.28 27.56 35.37
CA THR A 10 -1.19 26.59 35.61
C THR A 10 -0.71 26.05 34.28
N PHE A 11 0.35 26.66 33.74
CA PHE A 11 1.20 26.07 32.71
C PHE A 11 2.20 25.13 33.39
N THR A 12 1.96 23.83 33.33
CA THR A 12 2.95 22.81 33.71
C THR A 12 3.88 22.58 32.51
N ALA A 13 5.09 23.12 32.61
CA ALA A 13 6.17 22.90 31.67
C ALA A 13 6.77 21.51 31.90
N SER A 14 6.51 20.58 30.98
CA SER A 14 7.19 19.28 30.94
C SER A 14 8.35 19.35 29.94
N LEU A 15 9.57 19.49 30.46
CA LEU A 15 10.81 19.46 29.69
C LEU A 15 11.30 18.01 29.61
N LEU A 16 10.98 17.30 28.52
CA LEU A 16 11.55 15.98 28.23
C LEU A 16 12.75 16.16 27.29
N VAL A 17 13.95 16.18 27.87
CA VAL A 17 15.21 16.04 27.13
C VAL A 17 15.46 14.55 26.93
N SER A 18 15.20 14.04 25.73
CA SER A 18 15.66 12.73 25.28
C SER A 18 16.82 12.92 24.31
N ALA A 19 18.04 12.67 24.79
CA ALA A 19 19.24 12.62 23.98
C ALA A 19 19.46 11.16 23.54
N SER A 20 19.03 10.82 22.33
CA SER A 20 19.40 9.57 21.68
C SER A 20 20.67 9.79 20.87
N ALA A 21 21.82 9.51 21.48
CA ALA A 21 23.05 9.26 20.75
C ALA A 21 23.15 7.75 20.50
N LEU A 22 23.29 7.33 19.23
CA LEU A 22 24.04 6.15 18.78
C LEU A 22 24.03 6.16 17.24
N LEU A 23 25.06 6.79 16.66
CA LEU A 23 25.43 6.66 15.24
C LEU A 23 26.23 5.37 15.08
N SER A 24 25.63 4.32 14.52
CA SER A 24 26.35 3.14 14.01
C SER A 24 26.32 3.17 12.49
N ILE A 25 27.39 3.70 11.91
CA ILE A 25 27.63 3.68 10.46
C ILE A 25 28.32 2.33 10.17
N PRO A 26 27.78 1.45 9.31
CA PRO A 26 28.57 0.33 8.82
C PRO A 26 29.67 0.88 7.90
N VAL A 27 30.92 0.81 8.36
CA VAL A 27 32.10 0.99 7.50
C VAL A 27 32.21 -0.26 6.63
N ALA A 28 31.91 -0.10 5.34
CA ALA A 28 32.34 -1.07 4.34
C ALA A 28 33.83 -0.83 4.08
N SER A 29 34.69 -1.70 4.60
CA SER A 29 36.09 -1.77 4.18
C SER A 29 36.11 -2.30 2.74
N ALA A 30 36.28 -1.41 1.76
CA ALA A 30 36.76 -1.81 0.44
C ALA A 30 38.26 -2.08 0.57
N ASP A 31 38.63 -3.35 0.74
CA ASP A 31 40.02 -3.76 0.60
C ASP A 31 40.44 -3.50 -0.84
N THR A 32 41.37 -2.57 -1.03
CA THR A 32 41.90 -2.22 -2.35
C THR A 32 43.07 -3.15 -2.62
N GLU A 33 42.78 -4.34 -3.15
CA GLU A 33 43.83 -5.24 -3.59
C GLU A 33 44.42 -4.74 -4.93
N VAL A 34 45.72 -4.46 -4.90
CA VAL A 34 46.54 -4.07 -6.05
C VAL A 34 46.66 -5.28 -7.01
N PRO A 35 46.57 -5.11 -8.35
CA PRO A 35 46.50 -6.23 -9.29
C PRO A 35 47.77 -7.08 -9.32
N GLY A 36 47.65 -8.38 -9.08
CA GLY A 36 48.64 -9.41 -9.42
C GLY A 36 48.50 -9.91 -10.87
N PRO A 37 49.54 -10.51 -11.47
CA PRO A 37 49.56 -10.90 -12.89
C PRO A 37 48.51 -11.97 -13.23
N ALA A 38 47.84 -11.81 -14.39
CA ALA A 38 46.76 -12.68 -14.86
C ALA A 38 47.25 -14.11 -15.21
N PRO A 39 46.53 -15.17 -14.79
CA PRO A 39 46.70 -16.52 -15.33
C PRO A 39 45.92 -16.72 -16.65
N ASP A 40 46.49 -17.55 -17.53
CA ASP A 40 46.05 -17.89 -18.89
C ASP A 40 44.58 -18.35 -19.01
N PRO A 41 43.94 -18.20 -20.19
CA PRO A 41 42.54 -18.52 -20.39
C PRO A 41 42.28 -20.03 -20.33
N VAL A 42 41.55 -20.46 -19.32
CA VAL A 42 40.90 -21.77 -19.26
C VAL A 42 39.74 -21.84 -20.28
N PRO A 43 39.54 -22.97 -20.98
CA PRO A 43 38.47 -23.10 -21.96
C PRO A 43 37.10 -22.91 -21.29
N VAL A 44 36.36 -21.92 -21.77
CA VAL A 44 34.96 -21.70 -21.40
C VAL A 44 34.12 -22.89 -21.87
N ASN A 45 33.75 -23.75 -20.94
CA ASN A 45 32.65 -24.67 -21.14
C ASN A 45 31.38 -23.81 -21.21
N ALA A 46 30.93 -23.49 -22.43
CA ALA A 46 29.67 -22.79 -22.64
C ALA A 46 28.53 -23.67 -22.16
N ALA A 47 28.13 -23.50 -20.90
CA ALA A 47 26.86 -24.02 -20.41
C ALA A 47 25.77 -23.37 -21.25
N ALA A 48 25.03 -24.21 -21.99
CA ALA A 48 23.88 -23.81 -22.76
C ALA A 48 22.90 -23.01 -21.88
N ALA A 49 22.31 -21.95 -22.45
CA ALA A 49 21.24 -21.20 -21.83
C ALA A 49 20.14 -22.16 -21.35
N PRO A 50 19.59 -21.98 -20.12
CA PRO A 50 18.46 -22.79 -19.69
C PRO A 50 17.30 -22.59 -20.67
N SER A 51 16.81 -23.72 -21.18
CA SER A 51 15.61 -23.82 -22.01
C SER A 51 14.41 -23.20 -21.28
N LEU A 52 13.51 -22.54 -22.03
CA LEU A 52 12.19 -22.08 -21.56
C LEU A 52 11.22 -23.28 -21.36
N ASP A 53 11.72 -24.38 -20.82
CA ASP A 53 10.89 -25.54 -20.48
C ASP A 53 10.03 -25.16 -19.27
N ALA A 54 8.74 -25.05 -19.55
CA ALA A 54 7.70 -24.91 -18.55
C ALA A 54 7.87 -25.98 -17.45
N PRO A 55 7.62 -25.65 -16.17
CA PRO A 55 7.70 -26.63 -15.09
C PRO A 55 6.78 -27.83 -15.38
N PRO A 56 7.18 -29.05 -14.98
CA PRO A 56 6.31 -30.22 -15.09
C PRO A 56 5.00 -29.94 -14.36
N ALA A 57 3.89 -30.35 -14.96
CA ALA A 57 2.54 -30.26 -14.41
C ALA A 57 2.34 -31.30 -13.28
N ASP A 58 3.11 -31.15 -12.21
CA ASP A 58 2.86 -31.77 -10.91
C ASP A 58 3.12 -30.71 -9.82
N ALA A 59 2.50 -29.55 -10.01
CA ALA A 59 2.33 -28.61 -8.92
C ALA A 59 1.31 -29.23 -7.95
N ALA A 60 1.67 -29.30 -6.67
CA ALA A 60 0.66 -29.30 -5.60
C ALA A 60 -0.43 -28.27 -5.97
N PRO A 61 -1.72 -28.49 -5.66
CA PRO A 61 -2.80 -27.59 -6.07
C PRO A 61 -2.36 -26.15 -5.83
N SER A 62 -2.22 -25.38 -6.91
CA SER A 62 -1.48 -24.12 -6.90
C SER A 62 -2.08 -23.23 -5.81
N SER A 63 -1.31 -22.95 -4.75
CA SER A 63 -1.76 -22.07 -3.67
C SER A 63 -1.89 -20.61 -4.12
N ALA A 64 -1.54 -20.31 -5.38
CA ALA A 64 -1.63 -19.00 -6.00
C ALA A 64 -2.99 -18.32 -5.80
N VAL A 65 -4.10 -19.01 -6.07
CA VAL A 65 -5.44 -18.45 -5.87
C VAL A 65 -5.73 -18.14 -4.39
N PRO A 66 -5.68 -19.11 -3.45
CA PRO A 66 -5.99 -18.82 -2.06
C PRO A 66 -5.02 -17.81 -1.42
N ASP A 67 -3.73 -17.83 -1.77
CA ASP A 67 -2.74 -16.89 -1.25
C ASP A 67 -2.97 -15.47 -1.78
N ALA A 68 -3.18 -15.31 -3.09
CA ALA A 68 -3.46 -14.01 -3.70
C ALA A 68 -4.78 -13.42 -3.20
N CYS A 69 -5.85 -14.22 -3.14
CA CYS A 69 -7.14 -13.79 -2.62
C CYS A 69 -7.04 -13.35 -1.17
N LYS A 70 -6.35 -14.11 -0.31
CA LYS A 70 -6.11 -13.71 1.08
C LYS A 70 -5.32 -12.40 1.17
N GLN A 71 -4.27 -12.24 0.37
CA GLN A 71 -3.48 -11.01 0.35
C GLN A 71 -4.30 -9.80 -0.11
N PHE A 72 -5.11 -9.97 -1.16
CA PHE A 72 -6.01 -8.93 -1.64
C PHE A 72 -7.06 -8.58 -0.58
N GLY A 73 -7.62 -9.57 0.10
CA GLY A 73 -8.53 -9.39 1.23
C GLY A 73 -7.96 -8.53 2.35
N MET A 74 -6.72 -8.81 2.77
CA MET A 74 -6.02 -7.97 3.75
C MET A 74 -5.79 -6.54 3.24
N ALA A 75 -5.55 -6.36 1.93
CA ALA A 75 -5.42 -5.02 1.34
C ALA A 75 -6.76 -4.26 1.37
N LEU A 76 -7.88 -4.94 1.11
CA LEU A 76 -9.23 -4.36 1.20
C LEU A 76 -9.55 -3.93 2.64
N ASP A 77 -9.32 -4.81 3.61
CA ASP A 77 -9.56 -4.55 5.04
C ASP A 77 -8.74 -3.37 5.56
N HIS A 78 -7.46 -3.33 5.19
CA HIS A 78 -6.58 -2.20 5.51
C HIS A 78 -7.06 -0.91 4.85
N ALA A 79 -7.44 -0.95 3.57
CA ALA A 79 -7.93 0.26 2.90
C ALA A 79 -9.23 0.77 3.53
N ALA A 80 -10.19 -0.12 3.81
CA ALA A 80 -11.47 0.24 4.41
C ALA A 80 -11.29 0.89 5.78
N SER A 81 -10.46 0.28 6.64
CA SER A 81 -10.23 0.73 8.03
C SER A 81 -9.70 2.17 8.14
N TYR A 82 -8.97 2.66 7.13
CA TYR A 82 -8.35 3.98 7.16
C TYR A 82 -8.96 4.97 6.15
N TYR A 83 -9.66 4.48 5.12
CA TYR A 83 -10.40 5.33 4.20
C TYR A 83 -11.76 5.76 4.76
N GLU A 84 -12.40 4.93 5.60
CA GLU A 84 -13.73 5.20 6.16
C GLU A 84 -13.78 6.53 6.91
N ASP A 85 -12.77 6.85 7.74
CA ASP A 85 -12.70 8.14 8.46
C ASP A 85 -12.67 9.32 7.49
N PHE A 86 -11.87 9.24 6.42
CA PHE A 86 -11.82 10.30 5.43
C PHE A 86 -13.13 10.41 4.65
N ALA A 87 -13.72 9.27 4.27
CA ALA A 87 -15.01 9.24 3.58
C ALA A 87 -16.12 9.83 4.44
N TYR A 88 -16.13 9.55 5.74
CA TYR A 88 -17.07 10.08 6.70
C TYR A 88 -16.88 11.58 6.93
N ASP A 89 -15.65 12.03 7.22
CA ASP A 89 -15.37 13.43 7.51
C ASP A 89 -15.52 14.33 6.28
N SER A 90 -15.24 13.80 5.09
CA SER A 90 -15.44 14.52 3.82
C SER A 90 -16.88 14.46 3.30
N ALA A 91 -17.76 13.68 3.94
CA ALA A 91 -19.15 13.55 3.54
C ALA A 91 -19.89 14.89 3.68
N GLY A 92 -20.76 15.18 2.72
CA GLY A 92 -21.51 16.43 2.68
C GLY A 92 -22.49 16.47 1.52
N SER A 93 -23.06 17.65 1.26
CA SER A 93 -23.95 17.84 0.11
C SER A 93 -23.16 18.38 -1.09
N GLY A 94 -23.08 17.59 -2.15
CA GLY A 94 -22.49 17.97 -3.45
C GLY A 94 -20.98 17.80 -3.55
N ASN A 95 -20.39 18.45 -4.55
CA ASN A 95 -18.99 18.24 -4.97
C ASN A 95 -17.93 18.92 -4.08
N SER A 96 -18.30 19.52 -2.95
CA SER A 96 -17.38 20.27 -2.09
C SER A 96 -16.92 19.46 -0.88
N VAL A 97 -15.60 19.41 -0.66
CA VAL A 97 -14.98 18.86 0.56
C VAL A 97 -14.29 19.99 1.32
N ASN A 98 -14.53 20.11 2.63
CA ASN A 98 -13.89 21.11 3.46
C ASN A 98 -12.49 20.65 3.91
N TYR A 99 -11.47 20.85 3.07
CA TYR A 99 -10.09 20.49 3.40
C TYR A 99 -9.41 21.38 4.46
N ASP A 100 -10.05 22.48 4.88
CA ASP A 100 -9.59 23.31 5.98
C ASP A 100 -10.09 22.77 7.34
N ASP A 101 -11.00 21.80 7.34
CA ASP A 101 -11.38 21.05 8.53
C ASP A 101 -10.19 20.17 8.98
N PRO A 102 -9.70 20.31 10.23
CA PRO A 102 -8.60 19.51 10.74
C PRO A 102 -8.89 18.00 10.75
N ASN A 103 -10.15 17.58 10.90
CA ASN A 103 -10.53 16.16 10.86
C ASN A 103 -10.36 15.60 9.44
N VAL A 104 -10.93 16.28 8.43
CA VAL A 104 -10.75 15.95 7.01
C VAL A 104 -9.26 15.93 6.63
N ALA A 105 -8.51 16.95 7.05
CA ALA A 105 -7.09 17.05 6.76
C ALA A 105 -6.29 15.88 7.35
N ASN A 106 -6.55 15.52 8.60
CA ASN A 106 -5.87 14.43 9.29
C ASN A 106 -6.26 13.06 8.72
N ALA A 107 -7.56 12.81 8.55
CA ALA A 107 -8.09 11.58 7.96
C ALA A 107 -7.58 11.38 6.52
N ASN A 108 -7.43 12.44 5.74
CA ASN A 108 -6.83 12.38 4.40
C ASN A 108 -5.38 11.89 4.42
N VAL A 109 -4.58 12.25 5.44
CA VAL A 109 -3.20 11.76 5.56
C VAL A 109 -3.18 10.25 5.84
N PHE A 110 -4.00 9.78 6.78
CA PHE A 110 -4.09 8.36 7.10
C PHE A 110 -4.66 7.55 5.93
N GLY A 111 -5.79 7.98 5.37
CA GLY A 111 -6.43 7.36 4.22
C GLY A 111 -5.50 7.26 3.02
N ARG A 112 -4.75 8.33 2.68
CA ARG A 112 -3.76 8.28 1.59
C ARG A 112 -2.59 7.35 1.86
N THR A 113 -2.21 7.17 3.13
CA THR A 113 -1.10 6.29 3.49
C THR A 113 -1.52 4.84 3.36
N ALA A 114 -2.64 4.47 3.98
CA ALA A 114 -3.21 3.14 3.88
C ALA A 114 -3.57 2.77 2.43
N LEU A 115 -4.20 3.67 1.67
CA LEU A 115 -4.54 3.38 0.27
C LEU A 115 -3.31 3.16 -0.62
N ARG A 116 -2.16 3.81 -0.35
CA ARG A 116 -0.92 3.52 -1.09
C ARG A 116 -0.42 2.12 -0.80
N GLU A 117 -0.39 1.74 0.46
CA GLU A 117 0.04 0.41 0.90
C GLU A 117 -0.89 -0.67 0.35
N SER A 118 -2.20 -0.48 0.49
CA SER A 118 -3.20 -1.41 -0.04
C SER A 118 -3.18 -1.50 -1.56
N ALA A 119 -3.02 -0.39 -2.29
CA ALA A 119 -2.90 -0.43 -3.74
C ALA A 119 -1.68 -1.26 -4.18
N ALA A 120 -0.54 -1.08 -3.52
CA ALA A 120 0.66 -1.87 -3.80
C ALA A 120 0.45 -3.35 -3.45
N ALA A 121 -0.15 -3.65 -2.30
CA ALA A 121 -0.46 -5.01 -1.88
C ALA A 121 -1.46 -5.71 -2.83
N ALA A 122 -2.48 -5.00 -3.30
CA ALA A 122 -3.42 -5.49 -4.30
C ALA A 122 -2.76 -5.77 -5.65
N MET A 123 -1.88 -4.88 -6.13
CA MET A 123 -1.11 -5.12 -7.36
C MET A 123 -0.17 -6.32 -7.20
N SER A 124 0.45 -6.47 -6.03
CA SER A 124 1.29 -7.63 -5.70
C SER A 124 0.49 -8.92 -5.72
N ALA A 125 -0.69 -8.94 -5.07
CA ALA A 125 -1.59 -10.09 -5.08
C ALA A 125 -1.97 -10.47 -6.52
N ALA A 126 -2.32 -9.48 -7.34
CA ALA A 126 -2.68 -9.68 -8.73
C ALA A 126 -1.52 -10.10 -9.65
N SER A 127 -0.27 -9.99 -9.18
CA SER A 127 0.95 -10.39 -9.88
C SER A 127 1.45 -11.77 -9.43
N THR A 128 0.69 -12.48 -8.59
CA THR A 128 1.06 -13.82 -8.11
C THR A 128 1.26 -14.78 -9.30
N PRO A 129 2.43 -15.44 -9.40
CA PRO A 129 2.67 -16.40 -10.47
C PRO A 129 1.65 -17.54 -10.48
N GLY A 130 1.13 -17.86 -11.67
CA GLY A 130 0.10 -18.89 -11.84
C GLY A 130 -1.32 -18.47 -11.45
N LEU A 131 -1.54 -17.20 -11.09
CA LEU A 131 -2.87 -16.68 -10.81
C LEU A 131 -3.70 -16.56 -12.11
N PRO A 132 -4.90 -17.13 -12.17
CA PRO A 132 -5.81 -16.97 -13.31
C PRO A 132 -6.15 -15.50 -13.57
N ASN A 133 -6.26 -15.11 -14.85
CA ASN A 133 -6.48 -13.71 -15.23
C ASN A 133 -7.85 -13.17 -14.80
N ASP A 134 -8.88 -14.02 -14.73
CA ASP A 134 -10.21 -13.69 -14.22
C ASP A 134 -10.20 -13.33 -12.73
N VAL A 135 -9.28 -13.89 -11.94
CA VAL A 135 -9.04 -13.49 -10.54
C VAL A 135 -8.14 -12.26 -10.46
N ALA A 136 -7.06 -12.24 -11.25
CA ALA A 136 -6.06 -11.19 -11.18
C ALA A 136 -6.53 -9.83 -11.75
N SER A 137 -7.38 -9.84 -12.77
CA SER A 137 -7.84 -8.62 -13.45
C SER A 137 -8.58 -7.65 -12.53
N PRO A 138 -9.62 -8.06 -11.77
CA PRO A 138 -10.30 -7.14 -10.86
C PRO A 138 -9.38 -6.64 -9.73
N MET A 139 -8.42 -7.44 -9.26
CA MET A 139 -7.42 -6.99 -8.27
C MET A 139 -6.52 -5.87 -8.82
N ARG A 140 -6.09 -5.98 -10.09
CA ARG A 140 -5.34 -4.91 -10.77
C ARG A 140 -6.19 -3.66 -10.97
N SER A 141 -7.43 -3.82 -11.42
CA SER A 141 -8.36 -2.70 -11.61
C SER A 141 -8.56 -1.93 -10.30
N TRP A 142 -8.82 -2.67 -9.22
CA TRP A 142 -8.94 -2.10 -7.88
C TRP A 142 -7.71 -1.29 -7.48
N SER A 143 -6.51 -1.84 -7.69
CA SER A 143 -5.25 -1.15 -7.39
C SER A 143 -5.09 0.15 -8.19
N LEU A 144 -5.45 0.14 -9.46
CA LEU A 144 -5.38 1.32 -10.33
C LEU A 144 -6.40 2.38 -9.92
N HIS A 145 -7.62 1.99 -9.54
CA HIS A 145 -8.60 2.92 -9.01
C HIS A 145 -8.23 3.46 -7.62
N ALA A 146 -7.60 2.65 -6.77
CA ALA A 146 -6.99 3.13 -5.52
C ALA A 146 -5.90 4.17 -5.80
N ALA A 147 -5.05 3.95 -6.79
CA ALA A 147 -4.06 4.94 -7.24
C ALA A 147 -4.71 6.22 -7.79
N LYS A 148 -5.80 6.11 -8.55
CA LYS A 148 -6.61 7.26 -8.99
C LYS A 148 -7.15 8.04 -7.79
N LEU A 149 -7.71 7.36 -6.80
CA LEU A 149 -8.23 7.99 -5.59
C LEU A 149 -7.13 8.73 -4.81
N LEU A 150 -5.94 8.14 -4.73
CA LEU A 150 -4.76 8.78 -4.12
C LEU A 150 -4.37 10.11 -4.77
N VAL A 151 -4.47 10.18 -6.11
CA VAL A 151 -4.23 11.41 -6.86
C VAL A 151 -5.31 12.43 -6.52
N ILE A 152 -6.58 12.05 -6.59
CA ILE A 152 -7.73 12.94 -6.29
C ILE A 152 -7.60 13.52 -4.88
N MET A 153 -7.38 12.67 -3.88
CA MET A 153 -7.16 13.09 -2.49
C MET A 153 -5.93 14.00 -2.32
N GLY A 154 -4.88 13.76 -3.12
CA GLY A 154 -3.63 14.55 -3.10
C GLY A 154 -3.78 15.95 -3.68
N ILE A 155 -4.58 16.10 -4.73
CA ILE A 155 -4.90 17.40 -5.35
C ILE A 155 -6.12 18.07 -4.70
N ARG A 156 -6.66 17.49 -3.61
CA ARG A 156 -7.85 17.97 -2.91
C ARG A 156 -9.08 18.07 -3.83
N GLY A 157 -9.35 16.99 -4.56
CA GLY A 157 -10.48 16.87 -5.48
C GLY A 157 -11.85 16.92 -4.78
N GLY A 158 -12.90 17.12 -5.57
CA GLY A 158 -14.26 17.26 -5.07
C GLY A 158 -14.94 15.93 -4.72
N GLY A 159 -16.03 16.03 -3.97
CA GLY A 159 -16.83 14.90 -3.49
C GLY A 159 -17.29 13.95 -4.60
N ASP A 160 -17.67 14.47 -5.77
CA ASP A 160 -18.17 13.64 -6.87
C ASP A 160 -17.07 12.73 -7.44
N SER A 161 -15.86 13.28 -7.56
CA SER A 161 -14.69 12.53 -8.06
C SER A 161 -14.20 11.49 -7.06
N LEU A 162 -14.29 11.79 -5.75
CA LEU A 162 -14.01 10.86 -4.67
C LEU A 162 -15.03 9.71 -4.67
N ASN A 163 -16.32 10.04 -4.70
CA ASN A 163 -17.41 9.07 -4.65
C ASN A 163 -17.39 8.14 -5.88
N SER A 164 -17.33 8.70 -7.08
CA SER A 164 -17.27 7.89 -8.31
C SER A 164 -16.07 6.94 -8.33
N THR A 165 -14.90 7.40 -7.86
CA THR A 165 -13.71 6.53 -7.80
C THR A 165 -13.84 5.47 -6.71
N ALA A 166 -14.46 5.80 -5.57
CA ALA A 166 -14.75 4.82 -4.52
C ALA A 166 -15.77 3.77 -5.00
N ASP A 167 -16.77 4.17 -5.80
CA ASP A 167 -17.74 3.25 -6.42
C ASP A 167 -17.06 2.31 -7.44
N ASP A 168 -16.14 2.84 -8.26
CA ASP A 168 -15.31 2.04 -9.17
C ASP A 168 -14.51 0.99 -8.37
N MET A 169 -13.87 1.41 -7.27
CA MET A 169 -13.13 0.51 -6.37
C MET A 169 -14.04 -0.54 -5.72
N ASN A 170 -15.22 -0.17 -5.23
CA ASN A 170 -16.14 -1.12 -4.62
C ASN A 170 -16.63 -2.16 -5.64
N THR A 171 -16.85 -1.75 -6.88
CA THR A 171 -17.19 -2.64 -7.98
C THR A 171 -16.05 -3.64 -8.24
N ASP A 172 -14.81 -3.17 -8.31
CA ASP A 172 -13.65 -4.05 -8.51
C ASP A 172 -13.40 -5.00 -7.34
N ALA A 173 -13.58 -4.52 -6.11
CA ALA A 173 -13.48 -5.35 -4.91
C ALA A 173 -14.51 -6.48 -4.94
N ASN A 174 -15.76 -6.16 -5.27
CA ASN A 174 -16.82 -7.15 -5.40
C ASN A 174 -16.50 -8.18 -6.51
N ASN A 175 -16.03 -7.72 -7.66
CA ASN A 175 -15.63 -8.58 -8.77
C ASN A 175 -14.49 -9.54 -8.38
N ALA A 176 -13.47 -9.04 -7.66
CA ALA A 176 -12.37 -9.86 -7.15
C ALA A 176 -12.85 -10.87 -6.11
N GLN A 177 -13.72 -10.46 -5.18
CA GLN A 177 -14.32 -11.37 -4.18
C GLN A 177 -15.13 -12.49 -4.85
N MET A 178 -15.93 -12.17 -5.87
CA MET A 178 -16.66 -13.17 -6.65
C MET A 178 -15.71 -14.11 -7.40
N ALA A 179 -14.67 -13.57 -8.06
CA ALA A 179 -13.70 -14.39 -8.78
C ALA A 179 -12.92 -15.33 -7.83
N CYS A 180 -12.55 -14.84 -6.65
CA CYS A 180 -11.96 -15.65 -5.59
C CYS A 180 -12.91 -16.77 -5.14
N ALA A 181 -14.18 -16.46 -4.89
CA ALA A 181 -15.17 -17.43 -4.46
C ALA A 181 -15.42 -18.53 -5.52
N LEU A 182 -15.52 -18.16 -6.80
CA LEU A 182 -15.67 -19.10 -7.92
C LEU A 182 -14.48 -20.05 -8.06
N ASN A 183 -13.29 -19.63 -7.63
CA ASN A 183 -12.08 -20.43 -7.62
C ASN A 183 -11.79 -21.08 -6.24
N GLY A 184 -12.78 -21.13 -5.34
CA GLY A 184 -12.67 -21.84 -4.05
C GLY A 184 -11.86 -21.11 -2.97
N ALA A 185 -11.61 -19.82 -3.15
CA ALA A 185 -10.87 -18.96 -2.22
C ALA A 185 -11.76 -17.84 -1.65
N ARG A 186 -11.20 -17.05 -0.74
CA ARG A 186 -11.85 -15.89 -0.14
C ARG A 186 -10.87 -14.72 -0.13
N ALA A 187 -11.35 -13.57 -0.56
CA ALA A 187 -10.73 -12.26 -0.38
C ALA A 187 -11.52 -11.52 0.70
#